data_AF-A0AAW1Q254-F1
#
_entry.id   AF-A0AAW1Q254-F1
#
_cell.length_a   1.000
_cell.length_b   1.000
_cell.length_c   1.000
_cell.angle_alpha   90.00
_cell.angle_beta   90.00
_cell.angle_gamma   90.00
#
_symmetry.space_group_name_H-M   'P 1'
#
loop_
_entity.id
_entity.type
_entity.pdbx_description
1 polymer ?
#
loop_
_entity_poly.entity_id
_entity_poly.type
_entity_poly.pdbx_seq_one_letter_code
_entity_poly.pdbx_strand_id
1 'polypeptide(L)'
;MLSRGKQSEEDAQTVVIAVISNMLDFNMEPQAALDAPRFCLAGVDSAIGPSCFRDSSVQLEEGFSEEAAEGLRKLGHEMEANVDNYRRIVFGRGQIIHLNAQTGVLWGGSDPRGDGQVLNPSIEMAASRGMHRSWMICSSVWGSSRVF
;
A
#
# COMPACT_ATOMS: atom_id res chain seq x y z
N MET A 1 -25.89 -4.61 21.49
CA MET A 1 -25.88 -4.44 20.02
C MET A 1 -24.86 -3.34 19.74
N LEU A 2 -23.57 -3.69 19.66
CA LEU A 2 -22.48 -2.73 19.50
C LEU A 2 -22.36 -2.36 18.03
N SER A 3 -22.59 -1.09 17.72
CA SER A 3 -22.35 -0.50 16.41
C SER A 3 -20.85 -0.51 16.11
N ARG A 4 -20.40 -1.46 15.27
CA ARG A 4 -19.07 -1.42 14.61
C ARG A 4 -19.03 -0.18 13.73
N GLY A 5 -18.53 0.93 14.29
CA GLY A 5 -18.59 2.24 13.69
C GLY A 5 -17.36 3.05 14.03
N LYS A 6 -16.25 2.74 13.34
CA LYS A 6 -15.19 3.63 12.83
C LYS A 6 -13.98 2.76 12.48
N GLN A 7 -13.65 2.73 11.19
CA GLN A 7 -12.36 2.26 10.70
C GLN A 7 -11.29 3.17 11.31
N SER A 8 -10.43 2.61 12.17
CA SER A 8 -9.33 3.35 12.76
C SER A 8 -8.23 3.51 11.70
N GLU A 9 -7.43 4.56 11.84
CA GLU A 9 -6.30 4.91 10.96
C GLU A 9 -5.22 3.80 10.89
N GLU A 10 -5.32 2.77 11.73
CA GLU A 10 -4.39 1.66 11.89
C GLU A 10 -4.57 0.53 10.86
N ASP A 11 -5.73 0.42 10.20
CA ASP A 11 -5.98 -0.55 9.12
C ASP A 11 -5.05 -0.31 7.90
N ALA A 12 -4.44 0.88 7.80
CA ALA A 12 -3.56 1.31 6.71
C ALA A 12 -2.15 0.65 6.73
N GLN A 13 -1.73 0.01 7.82
CA GLN A 13 -0.35 -0.51 7.93
C GLN A 13 -0.06 -1.70 6.99
N THR A 14 -1.07 -2.52 6.67
CA THR A 14 -0.92 -3.67 5.76
C THR A 14 -0.54 -3.24 4.33
N VAL A 15 -0.97 -2.04 3.93
CA VAL A 15 -0.83 -1.52 2.55
C VAL A 15 0.64 -1.28 2.20
N VAL A 16 1.41 -0.67 3.11
CA VAL A 16 2.82 -0.35 2.87
C VAL A 16 3.65 -1.62 2.73
N ILE A 17 3.35 -2.64 3.55
CA ILE A 17 4.05 -3.93 3.51
C ILE A 17 3.81 -4.63 2.18
N ALA A 18 2.59 -4.64 1.66
CA ALA A 18 2.27 -5.27 0.38
C ALA A 18 3.11 -4.67 -0.76
N VAL A 19 3.20 -3.33 -0.80
CA VAL A 19 3.99 -2.61 -1.82
C VAL A 19 5.49 -2.90 -1.70
N ILE A 20 6.03 -2.89 -0.48
CA ILE A 20 7.44 -3.21 -0.24
C ILE A 20 7.76 -4.65 -0.63
N SER A 21 6.92 -5.61 -0.23
CA SER A 21 7.09 -7.03 -0.57
C SER A 21 7.04 -7.24 -2.09
N ASN A 22 6.12 -6.58 -2.80
CA ASN A 22 6.08 -6.60 -4.27
C ASN A 22 7.40 -6.14 -4.92
N MET A 23 8.02 -5.08 -4.39
CA MET A 23 9.29 -4.60 -4.91
C MET A 23 10.49 -5.48 -4.53
N LEU A 24 10.53 -5.98 -3.29
CA LEU A 24 11.69 -6.70 -2.76
C LEU A 24 11.65 -8.20 -3.04
N ASP A 25 10.51 -8.83 -2.81
CA ASP A 25 10.35 -10.29 -2.92
C ASP A 25 9.96 -10.71 -4.34
N PHE A 26 9.14 -9.90 -5.02
CA PHE A 26 8.66 -10.17 -6.38
C PHE A 26 9.37 -9.36 -7.47
N ASN A 27 10.34 -8.51 -7.09
CA ASN A 27 11.16 -7.72 -8.01
C ASN A 27 10.33 -6.87 -9.00
N MET A 28 9.19 -6.35 -8.55
CA MET A 28 8.32 -5.48 -9.36
C MET A 28 8.88 -4.06 -9.42
N GLU A 29 8.70 -3.38 -10.57
CA GLU A 29 8.97 -1.95 -10.66
C GLU A 29 7.96 -1.12 -9.85
N PRO A 30 8.27 0.16 -9.50
CA PRO A 30 7.45 0.97 -8.61
C PRO A 30 5.96 1.07 -8.99
N GLN A 31 5.65 1.24 -10.29
CA GLN A 31 4.26 1.36 -10.73
C GLN A 31 3.54 0.01 -10.63
N ALA A 32 4.15 -1.09 -11.10
CA ALA A 32 3.58 -2.42 -11.00
C ALA A 32 3.33 -2.84 -9.54
N ALA A 33 4.24 -2.50 -8.63
CA ALA A 33 4.07 -2.78 -7.20
C ALA A 33 2.87 -2.02 -6.59
N LEU A 34 2.57 -0.81 -7.06
CA LEU A 34 1.41 -0.03 -6.65
C LEU A 34 0.10 -0.52 -7.30
N ASP A 35 0.16 -0.95 -8.55
CA ASP A 35 -1.00 -1.39 -9.31
C ASP A 35 -1.51 -2.76 -8.84
N ALA A 36 -0.62 -3.60 -8.30
CA ALA A 36 -0.96 -4.92 -7.79
C ALA A 36 -2.15 -4.87 -6.79
N PRO A 37 -3.10 -5.84 -6.89
CA PRO A 37 -4.21 -5.95 -5.94
C PRO A 37 -3.73 -6.11 -4.50
N ARG A 38 -4.44 -5.50 -3.55
CA ARG A 38 -4.06 -5.50 -2.13
C ARG A 38 -5.08 -6.20 -1.25
N PHE A 39 -4.61 -6.61 -0.08
CA PHE A 39 -5.48 -7.06 1.00
C PHE A 39 -5.28 -6.18 2.23
N CYS A 40 -6.28 -6.12 3.09
CA CYS A 40 -6.17 -5.53 4.42
C CYS A 40 -6.89 -6.39 5.44
N LEU A 41 -6.49 -6.22 6.70
CA LEU A 41 -7.20 -6.80 7.84
C LEU A 41 -8.11 -5.72 8.40
N ALA A 42 -9.40 -6.01 8.53
CA ALA A 42 -10.37 -5.13 9.15
C ALA A 42 -10.63 -5.56 10.60
N GLY A 43 -10.93 -4.59 11.47
CA GLY A 43 -11.20 -4.84 12.87
C GLY A 43 -9.95 -5.09 13.73
N VAL A 44 -8.77 -4.72 13.20
CA VAL A 44 -7.53 -4.71 13.97
C VAL A 44 -7.51 -3.42 14.80
N ASP A 45 -7.26 -3.55 16.10
CA ASP A 45 -7.12 -2.42 17.01
C ASP A 45 -5.85 -2.61 17.83
N SER A 46 -4.83 -1.82 17.51
CA SER A 46 -3.52 -1.90 18.16
C SER A 46 -3.59 -1.47 19.62
N ALA A 47 -4.61 -0.70 20.03
CA ALA A 47 -4.84 -0.33 21.42
C ALA A 47 -5.31 -1.52 22.28
N ILE A 48 -5.94 -2.52 21.66
CA ILE A 48 -6.38 -3.78 22.30
C ILE A 48 -5.23 -4.81 22.32
N GLY A 49 -4.14 -4.55 21.59
CA GLY A 49 -2.98 -5.42 21.52
C GLY A 49 -3.20 -6.65 20.63
N PRO A 50 -2.26 -7.61 20.61
CA PRO A 50 -2.19 -8.65 19.58
C PRO A 50 -3.35 -9.65 19.56
N SER A 51 -4.27 -9.59 20.53
CA SER A 51 -5.50 -10.39 20.48
C SER A 51 -6.45 -9.95 19.37
N CYS A 52 -6.41 -8.67 18.95
CA CYS A 52 -7.29 -8.16 17.89
C CYS A 52 -7.09 -8.84 16.53
N PHE A 53 -5.93 -9.46 16.29
CA PHE A 53 -5.66 -10.23 15.06
C PHE A 53 -6.44 -11.54 14.96
N ARG A 54 -7.00 -12.06 16.06
CA ARG A 54 -7.82 -13.29 16.02
C ARG A 54 -9.26 -13.03 15.59
N ASP A 55 -9.75 -11.83 15.87
CA ASP A 55 -11.13 -11.41 15.58
C ASP A 55 -11.19 -10.50 14.35
N SER A 56 -10.07 -10.39 13.62
CA SER A 56 -9.99 -9.60 12.40
C SER A 56 -10.49 -10.41 11.20
N SER A 57 -11.04 -9.67 10.25
CA SER A 57 -11.50 -10.20 8.97
C SER A 57 -10.56 -9.76 7.85
N VAL A 58 -10.47 -10.55 6.79
CA VAL A 58 -9.65 -10.25 5.62
C VAL A 58 -10.54 -9.63 4.55
N GLN A 59 -10.12 -8.47 4.05
CA GLN A 59 -10.69 -7.83 2.86
C GLN A 59 -9.72 -7.97 1.70
N LEU A 60 -10.22 -8.42 0.55
CA LEU A 60 -9.47 -8.52 -0.69
C LEU A 60 -9.95 -7.47 -1.69
N GLU A 61 -9.02 -6.86 -2.40
CA GLU A 61 -9.34 -6.02 -3.54
C GLU A 61 -9.81 -6.86 -4.74
N GLU A 62 -10.58 -6.24 -5.62
CA GLU A 62 -10.79 -6.78 -6.96
C GLU A 62 -9.44 -7.04 -7.68
N GLY A 63 -9.31 -8.25 -8.23
CA GLY A 63 -8.08 -8.73 -8.88
C GLY A 63 -7.52 -10.01 -8.24
N PHE A 64 -7.90 -10.32 -7.00
CA PHE A 64 -7.67 -11.64 -6.42
C PHE A 64 -8.61 -12.68 -7.05
N SER A 65 -8.10 -13.90 -7.25
CA SER A 65 -8.93 -15.01 -7.72
C SER A 65 -9.84 -15.53 -6.62
N GLU A 66 -11.02 -16.04 -6.99
CA GLU A 66 -11.92 -16.69 -6.02
C GLU A 66 -11.27 -17.93 -5.40
N GLU A 67 -10.37 -18.60 -6.12
CA GLU A 67 -9.57 -19.71 -5.59
C GLU A 67 -8.69 -19.28 -4.41
N ALA A 68 -8.05 -18.11 -4.50
CA ALA A 68 -7.24 -17.56 -3.41
C ALA A 68 -8.12 -17.21 -2.20
N ALA A 69 -9.27 -16.57 -2.44
CA ALA A 69 -10.23 -16.24 -1.37
C ALA A 69 -10.74 -17.51 -0.66
N GLU A 70 -11.09 -18.55 -1.42
CA GLU A 70 -11.56 -19.82 -0.88
C GLU A 70 -10.44 -20.58 -0.15
N GLY A 71 -9.20 -20.50 -0.63
CA GLY A 71 -8.03 -21.03 0.06
C GLY A 71 -7.88 -20.42 1.46
N LEU A 72 -8.04 -19.10 1.58
CA LEU A 72 -7.99 -18.39 2.86
C LEU A 72 -9.15 -18.81 3.79
N ARG A 73 -10.38 -18.97 3.26
CA ARG A 73 -11.51 -19.48 4.06
C ARG A 73 -11.22 -20.86 4.64
N LYS A 74 -10.64 -21.77 3.84
CA LYS A 74 -10.27 -23.13 4.27
C LYS A 74 -9.19 -23.14 5.35
N LEU A 75 -8.32 -22.14 5.37
CA LEU A 75 -7.32 -21.94 6.42
C LEU A 75 -7.92 -21.34 7.70
N GLY A 76 -9.21 -21.00 7.70
CA GLY A 76 -9.95 -20.49 8.86
C GLY A 76 -10.01 -18.97 8.96
N HIS A 77 -9.65 -18.24 7.90
CA HIS A 77 -9.77 -16.79 7.88
C HIS A 77 -11.23 -16.37 7.68
N GLU A 78 -11.70 -15.43 8.49
CA GLU A 78 -12.96 -14.74 8.26
C GLU A 78 -12.79 -13.78 7.07
N MET A 79 -13.53 -13.99 6.00
CA MET A 79 -13.44 -13.18 4.78
C MET A 79 -14.63 -12.23 4.71
N GLU A 80 -14.37 -10.95 4.46
CA GLU A 80 -15.42 -10.01 4.06
C GLU A 80 -15.65 -10.05 2.53
N ALA A 81 -16.74 -9.45 2.09
CA ALA A 81 -17.00 -9.27 0.66
C ALA A 81 -15.87 -8.47 0.01
N ASN A 82 -15.47 -8.87 -1.20
CA ASN A 82 -14.46 -8.18 -1.98
C ASN A 82 -14.81 -6.69 -2.12
N VAL A 83 -13.79 -5.85 -2.02
CA VAL A 83 -13.96 -4.41 -2.04
C VAL A 83 -13.66 -3.89 -3.45
N ASP A 84 -14.68 -3.31 -4.08
CA ASP A 84 -14.60 -2.81 -5.45
C ASP A 84 -14.71 -1.27 -5.52
N ASN A 85 -14.44 -0.74 -6.72
CA ASN A 85 -14.68 0.66 -7.08
C ASN A 85 -14.17 1.68 -6.04
N TYR A 86 -15.00 2.67 -5.69
CA TYR A 86 -14.68 3.74 -4.76
C TYR A 86 -14.33 3.24 -3.34
N ARG A 87 -14.79 2.04 -2.97
CA ARG A 87 -14.51 1.46 -1.65
C ARG A 87 -13.06 1.01 -1.51
N ARG A 88 -12.29 0.90 -2.61
CA ARG A 88 -10.86 0.57 -2.60
C ARG A 88 -9.98 1.58 -1.86
N ILE A 89 -10.54 2.73 -1.46
CA ILE A 89 -9.86 3.68 -0.56
C ILE A 89 -9.37 3.02 0.75
N VAL A 90 -9.99 1.91 1.17
CA VAL A 90 -9.54 1.11 2.33
C VAL A 90 -8.16 0.49 2.14
N PHE A 91 -7.71 0.29 0.89
CA PHE A 91 -6.38 -0.25 0.57
C PHE A 91 -5.30 0.83 0.48
N GLY A 92 -5.57 2.02 1.03
CA GLY A 92 -4.63 3.11 1.13
C GLY A 92 -4.19 3.67 -0.24
N ARG A 93 -3.26 4.63 -0.17
CA ARG A 93 -2.68 5.31 -1.32
C ARG A 93 -1.18 5.44 -1.11
N GLY A 94 -0.40 5.08 -2.12
CA GLY A 94 1.05 5.16 -2.09
C GLY A 94 1.64 6.03 -3.20
N GLN A 95 2.79 6.63 -2.92
CA GLN A 95 3.65 7.21 -3.95
C GLN A 95 5.05 6.65 -3.72
N ILE A 96 5.72 6.23 -4.80
CA ILE A 96 7.06 5.65 -4.72
C ILE A 96 8.00 6.47 -5.59
N ILE A 97 9.17 6.77 -5.05
CA ILE A 97 10.35 7.20 -5.81
C ILE A 97 11.48 6.21 -5.50
N HIS A 98 11.97 5.56 -6.55
CA HIS A 98 13.05 4.59 -6.51
C HIS A 98 14.28 5.13 -7.24
N LEU A 99 15.40 5.24 -6.53
CA LEU A 99 16.70 5.58 -7.10
C LEU A 99 17.51 4.32 -7.38
N ASN A 100 17.80 4.06 -8.65
CA ASN A 100 18.81 3.08 -9.00
C ASN A 100 20.19 3.64 -8.65
N ALA A 101 20.79 3.13 -7.57
CA ALA A 101 22.08 3.62 -7.08
C ALA A 101 23.25 3.38 -8.04
N GLN A 102 23.14 2.43 -8.98
CA GLN A 102 24.20 2.12 -9.95
C GLN A 102 24.16 3.05 -11.15
N THR A 103 22.97 3.37 -11.64
CA THR A 103 22.77 4.19 -12.85
C THR A 103 22.44 5.65 -12.56
N GLY A 104 22.04 5.97 -11.33
CA GLY A 104 21.53 7.29 -10.93
C GLY A 104 20.13 7.60 -11.44
N VAL A 105 19.45 6.64 -12.07
CA VAL A 105 18.13 6.84 -12.66
C VAL A 105 17.05 6.77 -11.58
N LEU A 106 16.13 7.74 -11.59
CA LEU A 106 14.95 7.77 -10.73
C LEU A 106 13.75 7.18 -11.47
N TRP A 107 13.07 6.22 -10.86
CA TRP A 107 11.78 5.68 -11.27
C TRP A 107 10.74 6.10 -10.26
N GLY A 108 9.52 6.42 -10.69
CA GLY A 108 8.44 6.72 -9.78
C GLY A 108 7.16 5.98 -10.15
N GLY A 109 6.28 5.81 -9.16
CA GLY A 109 4.93 5.31 -9.38
C GLY A 109 3.92 6.07 -8.52
N SER A 110 2.70 6.19 -9.06
CA SER A 110 1.55 6.81 -8.38
C SER A 110 0.42 5.81 -8.25
N ASP A 111 -0.18 5.73 -7.07
CA ASP A 111 -1.26 4.78 -6.82
C ASP A 111 -2.52 5.12 -7.64
N PRO A 112 -3.05 4.18 -8.44
CA PRO A 112 -4.26 4.41 -9.22
C PRO A 112 -5.52 4.63 -8.36
N ARG A 113 -5.47 4.33 -7.05
CA ARG A 113 -6.60 4.47 -6.11
C ARG A 113 -6.75 5.88 -5.54
N GLY A 114 -5.90 6.82 -5.95
CA GLY A 114 -5.97 8.22 -5.54
C GLY A 114 -5.60 9.17 -6.68
N ASP A 115 -6.01 10.42 -6.52
CA ASP A 115 -5.56 11.48 -7.41
C ASP A 115 -4.09 11.77 -7.10
N GLY A 116 -3.22 11.57 -8.08
CA GLY A 116 -1.77 11.73 -7.95
C GLY A 116 -1.11 11.62 -9.32
N GLN A 117 0.12 12.15 -9.43
CA GLN A 117 0.92 12.02 -10.64
C GLN A 117 2.40 11.91 -10.30
N VAL A 118 3.13 11.14 -11.10
CA VAL A 118 4.59 11.17 -11.13
C VAL A 118 5.01 11.98 -12.36
N LEU A 119 5.83 13.00 -12.14
CA LEU A 119 6.42 13.80 -13.20
C LEU A 119 7.93 13.59 -13.19
N ASN A 120 8.50 13.46 -14.39
CA ASN A 120 9.95 13.42 -14.54
C ASN A 120 10.50 14.85 -14.46
N PRO A 121 11.34 15.20 -13.47
CA PRO A 121 11.98 16.50 -13.46
C PRO A 121 12.94 16.61 -14.65
N SER A 122 12.80 17.69 -15.43
CA SER A 122 13.69 17.99 -16.56
C SER A 122 15.17 17.93 -16.16
N ILE A 123 15.99 17.46 -17.12
CA ILE A 123 17.36 16.93 -17.05
C ILE A 123 18.46 17.72 -16.29
N GLU A 124 18.19 18.87 -15.67
CA GLU A 124 19.24 19.71 -15.07
C GLU A 124 19.59 19.42 -13.59
N MET A 125 18.87 18.57 -12.86
CA MET A 125 19.05 18.44 -11.40
C MET A 125 19.85 17.20 -10.91
N ALA A 126 20.19 16.25 -11.78
CA ALA A 126 20.73 14.95 -11.33
C ALA A 126 22.25 14.90 -11.10
N ALA A 127 23.02 15.92 -11.51
CA ALA A 127 24.49 15.80 -11.53
C ALA A 127 25.22 16.33 -10.27
N SER A 128 24.56 16.96 -9.30
CA SER A 128 25.29 17.79 -8.32
C SER A 128 25.45 17.23 -6.90
N ARG A 129 24.76 16.17 -6.47
CA ARG A 129 24.84 15.74 -5.05
C ARG A 129 24.84 14.22 -4.90
N GLY A 130 25.97 13.69 -4.43
CA GLY A 130 26.11 12.29 -4.04
C GLY A 130 25.11 11.94 -2.93
N MET A 131 24.05 11.23 -3.31
CA MET A 131 23.00 10.80 -2.38
C MET A 131 23.14 9.29 -2.16
N HIS A 132 23.54 8.90 -0.96
CA HIS A 132 23.54 7.50 -0.52
C HIS A 132 22.09 7.02 -0.33
N ARG A 133 21.81 5.82 -0.88
CA ARG A 133 20.62 4.96 -0.73
C ARG A 133 19.51 5.55 0.15
N SER A 134 18.51 6.16 -0.46
CA SER A 134 17.29 6.59 0.23
C SER A 134 16.06 6.17 -0.57
N TRP A 135 15.17 5.43 0.08
CA TRP A 135 13.84 5.07 -0.42
C TRP A 135 12.87 6.04 0.22
N MET A 136 12.02 6.70 -0.57
CA MET A 136 10.93 7.52 -0.03
C MET A 136 9.61 6.96 -0.53
N ILE A 137 8.89 6.27 0.36
CA ILE A 137 7.49 5.94 0.19
C ILE A 137 6.71 7.07 0.87
N CYS A 138 6.02 7.89 0.09
CA CYS A 138 5.15 8.93 0.62
C CYS A 138 3.72 8.37 0.69
N SER A 139 3.31 7.89 1.86
CA SER A 139 1.90 7.62 2.15
C SER A 139 1.23 8.94 2.54
N SER A 140 0.29 9.42 1.74
CA SER A 140 -0.45 10.65 2.05
C SER A 140 -1.43 10.40 3.20
N VAL A 141 -0.98 10.57 4.45
CA VAL A 141 -1.83 10.98 5.56
C VAL A 141 -1.92 12.50 5.48
N TRP A 142 -3.13 13.04 5.45
CA TRP A 142 -3.37 14.49 5.37
C TRP A 142 -2.63 15.20 6.51
N GLY A 143 -1.56 15.90 6.16
CA GLY A 143 -0.73 16.67 7.08
C GLY A 143 0.33 17.41 6.30
N SER A 144 0.06 18.70 6.06
CA SER A 144 0.91 19.65 5.35
C SER A 144 2.41 19.42 5.60
N SER A 145 3.17 19.11 4.55
CA SER A 145 4.61 19.41 4.46
C SER A 145 5.09 19.33 3.03
N ARG A 146 5.94 20.32 2.68
CA ARG A 146 6.48 20.64 1.37
C ARG A 146 7.09 19.43 0.66
N VAL A 147 6.77 19.31 -0.63
CA VAL A 147 7.50 18.50 -1.60
C VAL A 147 8.70 19.33 -2.06
N PHE A 148 9.91 18.78 -1.91
CA PHE A 148 11.13 19.27 -2.57
C PHE A 148 11.31 18.55 -3.90
#